data_AF-A0A7M1B2N9-F1
#
_entry.id   AF-A0A7M1B2N9-F1
#
_cell.length_a   1.000
_cell.length_b   1.000
_cell.length_c   1.000
_cell.angle_alpha   90.00
_cell.angle_beta   90.00
_cell.angle_gamma   90.00
#
_symmetry.space_group_name_H-M   'P 1'
#
loop_
_entity.id
_entity.type
_entity.pdbx_description
1 polymer ?
#
loop_
_entity_poly.entity_id
_entity_poly.type
_entity_poly.pdbx_seq_one_letter_code
_entity_poly.pdbx_strand_id
1 'polypeptide(L)'
;MSFAILGGLLLNIGAYLTYKGKIYQAVIVYLFADICWIIMAVQKEDVIGAGFIVTGTIFGFLAYLKMKNGEMEKSLDKGEE
;
A
#
# COMPACT_ATOMS: atom_id res chain seq x y z
N MET A 1 13.03 -10.70 13.20
CA MET A 1 14.05 -10.10 12.30
C MET A 1 13.69 -10.25 10.82
N SER A 2 13.21 -11.40 10.34
CA SER A 2 12.82 -11.59 8.92
C SER A 2 11.68 -10.71 8.38
N PHE A 3 10.65 -10.40 9.17
CA PHE A 3 9.49 -9.63 8.67
C PHE A 3 9.82 -8.18 8.28
N ALA A 4 10.77 -7.54 8.97
CA ALA A 4 11.21 -6.18 8.65
C ALA A 4 11.91 -6.12 7.28
N ILE A 5 12.71 -7.14 6.99
CA ILE A 5 13.47 -7.25 5.73
C ILE A 5 12.51 -7.51 4.58
N LEU A 6 11.57 -8.43 4.75
CA LEU A 6 10.51 -8.71 3.77
C LEU A 6 9.63 -7.47 3.51
N GLY A 7 9.17 -6.81 4.57
CA GLY A 7 8.40 -5.56 4.46
C GLY A 7 9.18 -4.45 3.74
N GLY A 8 10.47 -4.28 4.06
CA GLY A 8 11.33 -3.30 3.39
C GLY A 8 11.54 -3.59 1.90
N LEU A 9 11.65 -4.86 1.52
CA LEU A 9 11.78 -5.27 0.11
C LEU A 9 10.48 -5.03 -0.66
N LEU A 10 9.33 -5.38 -0.06
CA LEU A 10 8.01 -5.10 -0.61
C LEU A 10 7.81 -3.58 -0.82
N LEU A 11 8.18 -2.74 0.15
CA LEU A 11 8.08 -1.28 0.03
C LEU A 11 8.89 -0.72 -1.16
N ASN A 12 10.09 -1.23 -1.40
CA ASN A 12 10.90 -0.82 -2.55
C ASN A 12 10.27 -1.23 -3.88
N ILE A 13 9.69 -2.43 -3.96
CA ILE A 13 8.96 -2.90 -5.15
C ILE A 13 7.70 -2.06 -5.37
N GLY A 14 6.96 -1.77 -4.30
CA GLY A 14 5.78 -0.91 -4.35
C GLY A 14 6.12 0.48 -4.86
N ALA A 15 7.16 1.12 -4.31
CA ALA A 15 7.64 2.42 -4.76
C ALA A 15 8.03 2.40 -6.25
N TYR A 16 8.78 1.39 -6.68
CA TYR A 16 9.16 1.21 -8.08
C TYR A 16 7.95 1.08 -9.01
N LEU A 17 6.93 0.31 -8.62
CA LEU A 17 5.69 0.14 -9.38
C LEU A 17 4.86 1.43 -9.43
N THR A 18 4.84 2.22 -8.36
CA THR A 18 4.22 3.55 -8.34
C THR A 18 4.88 4.47 -9.36
N TYR A 19 6.21 4.51 -9.41
CA TYR A 19 6.95 5.31 -10.41
C TYR A 19 6.72 4.85 -11.84
N LYS A 20 6.44 3.56 -12.06
CA LYS A 20 6.07 2.98 -13.36
C LYS A 20 4.60 3.26 -13.76
N GLY A 21 3.84 4.01 -12.98
CA GLY A 21 2.43 4.30 -13.22
C GLY A 21 1.48 3.14 -12.88
N LYS A 22 1.99 2.03 -12.33
CA LYS A 22 1.19 0.87 -11.89
C LYS A 22 0.74 1.04 -10.45
N ILE A 23 0.01 2.13 -10.19
CA ILE A 23 -0.42 2.52 -8.83
C ILE A 23 -1.22 1.40 -8.16
N TYR A 24 -2.10 0.72 -8.91
CA TYR A 24 -2.89 -0.40 -8.38
C TYR A 24 -2.02 -1.55 -7.86
N GLN A 25 -0.99 -1.93 -8.61
CA GLN A 25 -0.09 -3.02 -8.24
C GLN A 25 0.81 -2.61 -7.06
N ALA A 26 1.23 -1.35 -7.03
CA ALA A 26 1.94 -0.79 -5.89
C ALA A 26 1.11 -0.84 -4.60
N VAL A 27 -0.16 -0.40 -4.65
CA VAL A 27 -1.02 -0.38 -3.46
C VAL A 27 -1.21 -1.78 -2.87
N ILE A 28 -1.36 -2.82 -3.69
CA ILE A 28 -1.43 -4.21 -3.21
C ILE A 28 -0.13 -4.60 -2.50
N VAL A 29 1.03 -4.27 -3.08
CA VAL A 29 2.34 -4.56 -2.47
C VAL A 29 2.52 -3.82 -1.14
N TYR A 30 2.07 -2.57 -1.04
CA TYR A 30 2.06 -1.81 0.22
C TYR A 30 1.13 -2.43 1.27
N LEU A 31 -0.06 -2.90 0.87
CA LEU A 31 -0.99 -3.63 1.75
C LEU A 31 -0.36 -4.90 2.34
N PHE A 32 0.40 -5.65 1.54
CA PHE A 32 1.16 -6.81 2.03
C PHE A 32 2.29 -6.42 2.98
N ALA A 33 2.96 -5.28 2.73
CA ALA A 33 3.95 -4.75 3.65
C ALA A 33 3.30 -4.40 4.99
N ASP A 34 2.15 -3.70 5.00
CA ASP A 34 1.42 -3.33 6.22
C ASP A 34 1.09 -4.54 7.11
N ILE A 35 0.68 -5.69 6.53
CA ILE A 35 0.45 -6.92 7.30
C ILE A 35 1.73 -7.38 8.02
N CYS A 36 2.88 -7.34 7.35
CA CYS A 36 4.17 -7.68 7.94
C CYS A 36 4.55 -6.72 9.08
N TRP A 37 4.20 -5.44 8.94
CA TRP A 37 4.43 -4.43 9.96
C TRP A 37 3.48 -4.57 11.17
N ILE A 38 2.22 -4.95 10.96
CA ILE A 38 1.27 -5.27 12.05
C ILE A 38 1.80 -6.44 12.88
N ILE A 39 2.23 -7.53 12.25
CA ILE A 39 2.81 -8.70 12.94
C ILE A 39 4.04 -8.28 13.76
N MET A 40 4.87 -7.38 13.22
CA MET A 40 6.04 -6.87 13.93
C MET A 40 5.66 -5.97 15.12
N ALA A 41 4.69 -5.08 14.95
CA ALA A 41 4.22 -4.19 16.01
C ALA A 41 3.63 -4.98 17.18
N VAL A 42 2.88 -6.05 16.89
CA VAL A 42 2.36 -6.98 17.91
C VAL A 42 3.50 -7.69 18.65
N GLN A 43 4.55 -8.13 17.95
CA GLN A 43 5.73 -8.74 18.60
C GLN A 43 6.53 -7.76 19.46
N LYS A 44 6.46 -6.46 19.18
CA LYS A 44 7.14 -5.42 19.94
C LYS A 44 6.27 -4.79 21.05
N GLU A 45 5.07 -5.33 21.29
CA GLU A 45 4.06 -4.79 22.22
C GLU A 45 3.68 -3.32 21.93
N ASP A 46 3.92 -2.87 20.70
CA ASP A 46 3.70 -1.49 20.29
C ASP A 46 2.29 -1.33 19.71
N VAL A 47 1.32 -1.36 20.62
CA VAL A 47 -0.13 -1.26 20.33
C VAL A 47 -0.50 0.06 19.67
N ILE A 48 0.24 1.13 19.94
CA ILE A 48 0.04 2.45 19.32
C ILE A 48 0.48 2.39 17.86
N GLY A 49 1.67 1.84 17.59
CA GLY A 49 2.16 1.64 16.23
C GLY A 49 1.25 0.75 15.40
N ALA A 50 0.74 -0.35 15.99
CA ALA A 50 -0.23 -1.22 15.33
C ALA A 50 -1.53 -0.48 14.95
N GLY A 51 -2.05 0.38 15.82
CA GLY A 51 -3.25 1.18 15.54
C GLY A 51 -3.07 2.17 14.39
N PHE A 52 -1.89 2.82 14.30
CA PHE A 52 -1.55 3.70 13.19
C PHE A 52 -1.43 2.95 11.86
N ILE A 53 -0.82 1.76 11.86
CA ILE A 53 -0.70 0.95 10.64
C ILE A 53 -2.10 0.52 10.19
N VAL A 54 -2.92 -0.02 11.10
CA VAL A 54 -4.29 -0.48 10.76
C VAL A 54 -5.14 0.65 10.19
N THR A 55 -5.12 1.84 10.78
CA THR A 55 -5.86 2.99 10.26
C THR A 55 -5.32 3.45 8.91
N GLY A 56 -3.99 3.47 8.71
CA GLY A 56 -3.35 3.73 7.42
C GLY A 56 -3.74 2.71 6.34
N THR A 57 -3.77 1.42 6.69
CA THR A 57 -4.18 0.34 5.80
C THR A 57 -5.65 0.45 5.37
N ILE A 58 -6.55 0.84 6.28
CA ILE A 58 -7.97 1.07 5.96
C ILE A 58 -8.11 2.25 4.99
N PHE A 59 -7.40 3.35 5.22
CA PHE A 59 -7.39 4.49 4.30
C PHE A 59 -6.79 4.13 2.94
N GLY A 60 -5.71 3.34 2.90
CA GLY A 60 -5.11 2.83 1.68
C GLY A 60 -6.05 1.88 0.91
N PHE A 61 -6.78 1.02 1.62
CA PHE A 61 -7.78 0.14 1.04
C PHE A 61 -8.99 0.91 0.50
N LEU A 62 -9.44 1.96 1.20
CA LEU A 62 -10.48 2.86 0.71
C LEU A 62 -10.02 3.65 -0.53
N ALA A 63 -8.78 4.14 -0.55
CA ALA A 63 -8.20 4.79 -1.72
C ALA A 63 -8.11 3.83 -2.91
N TYR A 64 -7.72 2.58 -2.66
CA TYR A 64 -7.73 1.52 -3.66
C TYR A 64 -9.14 1.21 -4.17
N LEU A 65 -10.14 1.09 -3.29
CA LEU A 65 -11.54 0.87 -3.66
C LEU A 65 -12.06 2.03 -4.52
N LYS A 66 -11.74 3.27 -4.14
CA LYS A 66 -12.08 4.48 -4.88
C LYS A 66 -11.44 4.50 -6.28
N MET A 67 -10.17 4.08 -6.39
CA MET A 67 -9.49 3.96 -7.67
C MET A 67 -10.02 2.80 -8.53
N LYS A 68 -10.37 1.66 -7.93
CA LYS A 68 -10.93 0.48 -8.62
C LYS A 68 -12.36 0.70 -9.11
N ASN A 69 -13.15 1.51 -8.42
CA ASN A 69 -14.52 1.89 -8.83
C ASN A 69 -14.56 2.85 -10.04
N GLY A 70 -13.41 3.14 -10.67
CA GLY A 70 -13.37 3.92 -11.91
C GLY A 70 -13.62 5.43 -11.73
N GLU A 71 -13.67 5.96 -10.49
CA GLU A 71 -13.75 7.42 -10.29
C GLU A 71 -12.49 8.17 -10.81
N MET A 72 -11.39 7.45 -11.08
CA MET A 72 -10.21 7.97 -11.79
C MET A 72 -10.09 7.49 -13.24
N GLU A 73 -11.10 6.83 -13.81
CA GLU A 73 -11.06 6.40 -15.22
C GLU A 73 -11.33 7.58 -16.17
N LYS A 74 -11.75 8.74 -15.66
CA LYS A 74 -12.14 9.90 -16.47
C LYS A 74 -11.02 10.85 -16.90
N SER A 75 -9.75 10.51 -16.68
CA SER A 75 -8.63 11.41 -17.02
C SER A 75 -7.50 10.79 -17.85
N LEU A 76 -7.66 9.57 -18.37
CA LEU A 76 -6.75 8.98 -19.35
C LEU A 76 -7.34 8.94 -20.77
N ASP A 77 -8.36 9.76 -21.05
CA ASP A 77 -8.78 10.10 -22.40
C ASP A 77 -8.60 11.62 -22.58
N LYS A 78 -7.38 12.01 -22.93
CA LYS A 78 -7.11 13.32 -23.52
C LYS A 78 -5.79 13.30 -24.28
N GLY A 79 -5.91 13.01 -25.57
CA GLY A 79 -4.99 13.51 -26.58
C GLY A 79 -4.09 12.47 -27.25
N GLU A 80 -4.68 11.42 -27.83
CA GLU A 80 -4.21 11.00 -29.16
C GLU A 80 -5.21 11.55 -30.19
N GLU A 81 -4.87 12.71 -30.75
CA GLU A 81 -5.00 13.11 -32.17
C GLU A 81 -4.41 14.51 -32.37
#